data_AF-A0AAD6CCW2-F1
#
_entry.id   AF-A0AAD6CCW2-F1
#
_cell.length_a   1.000
_cell.length_b   1.000
_cell.length_c   1.000
_cell.angle_alpha   90.00
_cell.angle_beta   90.00
_cell.angle_gamma   90.00
#
_symmetry.space_group_name_H-M   'P 1'
#
loop_
_entity.id
_entity.type
_entity.pdbx_description
1 polymer ?
#
loop_
_entity_poly.entity_id
_entity_poly.type
_entity_poly.pdbx_seq_one_letter_code
_entity_poly.pdbx_strand_id
1 'polypeptide(L)'
;MAIRKLLKTILRKDESIIFDNGLCGKDKLYVEFSLGGSRYIWPWDQFKEMEKATSAVVKSKWSCGDLQELAESLRDEKIEISSAEESLNMMRLNARTARDRASVQLGRDPHAWY
;
A
#
# COMPACT_ATOMS: atom_id res chain seq x y z
N MET A 1 17.49 3.68 18.67
CA MET A 1 16.86 2.52 19.36
C MET A 1 15.46 2.77 19.95
N ALA A 2 14.85 3.96 19.78
CA ALA A 2 13.53 4.28 20.35
C ALA A 2 12.33 3.88 19.46
N ILE A 3 12.47 3.96 18.14
CA ILE A 3 11.38 3.72 17.17
C ILE A 3 10.86 2.27 17.22
N ARG A 4 11.76 1.29 17.37
CA ARG A 4 11.39 -0.14 17.50
C ARG A 4 10.52 -0.44 18.72
N LYS A 5 10.70 0.29 19.83
CA LYS A 5 9.91 0.11 21.06
C LYS A 5 8.51 0.71 20.91
N LEU A 6 8.39 1.84 20.21
CA LEU A 6 7.10 2.46 19.89
C LEU A 6 6.27 1.55 18.97
N LEU A 7 6.90 1.01 17.91
CA LEU A 7 6.28 0.06 16.97
C LEU A 7 5.74 -1.19 17.67
N LYS A 8 6.54 -1.81 18.55
CA LYS A 8 6.09 -2.98 19.34
C LYS A 8 4.94 -2.69 20.30
N THR A 9 4.75 -1.44 20.70
CA THR A 9 3.71 -1.06 21.67
C THR A 9 2.41 -0.71 20.96
N ILE A 10 2.47 -0.14 19.74
CA ILE A 10 1.29 0.09 18.89
C ILE A 10 0.77 -1.23 18.31
N LEU A 11 1.66 -2.15 17.94
CA LEU A 11 1.31 -3.49 17.40
C LEU A 11 0.69 -4.47 18.43
N ARG A 12 0.31 -4.01 19.64
CA ARG A 12 -0.17 -4.90 20.74
C ARG A 12 -1.67 -5.14 20.81
N LYS A 13 -2.45 -4.66 19.84
CA LYS A 13 -3.83 -5.10 19.63
C LYS A 13 -4.01 -5.35 18.14
N ASP A 14 -4.96 -6.21 17.79
CA ASP A 14 -5.45 -6.61 16.47
C ASP A 14 -5.83 -5.45 15.50
N GLU A 15 -5.08 -4.36 15.49
CA GLU A 15 -5.32 -3.23 14.60
C GLU A 15 -4.93 -3.65 13.18
N SER A 16 -5.95 -3.77 12.34
CA SER A 16 -5.80 -4.05 10.92
C SER A 16 -5.08 -2.88 10.24
N ILE A 17 -3.88 -3.12 9.72
CA ILE A 17 -3.23 -2.19 8.79
C ILE A 17 -4.03 -2.23 7.48
N ILE A 18 -4.44 -1.06 7.01
CA ILE A 18 -5.07 -0.87 5.71
C ILE A 18 -4.15 -0.01 4.88
N PHE A 19 -3.66 -0.55 3.77
CA PHE A 19 -2.88 0.23 2.81
C PHE A 19 -3.85 1.08 1.97
N ASP A 20 -3.67 2.39 1.96
CA ASP A 20 -4.56 3.31 1.24
C ASP A 20 -3.96 3.71 -0.11
N ASN A 21 -2.72 4.21 -0.13
CA ASN A 21 -2.12 4.77 -1.35
C ASN A 21 -0.57 4.79 -1.32
N GLY A 22 0.06 4.86 -2.49
CA GLY A 22 1.47 5.26 -2.65
C GLY A 22 1.58 6.72 -3.07
N LEU A 23 2.60 7.44 -2.60
CA LEU A 23 2.84 8.86 -2.86
C LEU A 23 4.29 9.08 -3.30
N CYS A 24 4.51 9.86 -4.35
CA CYS A 24 5.86 10.19 -4.80
C CYS A 24 6.42 11.35 -3.96
N GLY A 25 7.55 11.13 -3.31
CA GLY A 25 8.39 12.19 -2.77
C GLY A 25 9.48 12.60 -3.74
N LYS A 26 10.33 13.54 -3.33
CA LYS A 26 11.45 14.03 -4.15
C LYS A 26 12.51 12.96 -4.42
N ASP A 27 12.80 12.14 -3.41
CA ASP A 27 13.86 11.11 -3.41
C ASP A 27 13.36 9.73 -2.96
N LYS A 28 12.10 9.65 -2.52
CA LYS A 28 11.56 8.47 -1.83
C LYS A 28 10.11 8.23 -2.17
N LEU A 29 9.74 6.96 -2.18
CA LEU A 29 8.36 6.53 -2.15
C LEU A 29 7.81 6.63 -0.72
N TYR A 30 6.67 7.28 -0.59
CA TYR A 30 5.87 7.32 0.64
C TYR A 30 4.60 6.49 0.45
N VAL A 31 4.02 6.04 1.55
CA VAL A 31 2.77 5.30 1.56
C VAL A 31 1.84 5.86 2.61
N GLU A 32 0.59 6.02 2.22
CA GLU A 32 -0.52 6.35 3.09
C GLU A 32 -1.19 5.05 3.55
N PHE A 33 -1.37 4.91 4.85
CA PHE A 33 -2.04 3.75 5.43
C PHE A 33 -2.81 4.14 6.69
N SER A 34 -3.84 3.35 6.98
CA SER A 34 -4.64 3.47 8.19
C SER A 34 -4.29 2.37 9.19
N LEU A 35 -4.14 2.73 10.45
CA LEU A 35 -3.88 1.83 11.58
C LEU A 35 -4.69 2.30 12.79
N GLY A 36 -5.53 1.42 13.35
CA GLY A 36 -6.36 1.76 14.51
C GLY A 36 -7.33 2.92 14.27
N GLY A 37 -7.75 3.14 13.01
CA GLY A 37 -8.61 4.27 12.61
C GLY A 37 -7.88 5.61 12.42
N SER A 38 -6.57 5.66 12.66
CA SER A 38 -5.73 6.82 12.38
C SER A 38 -4.99 6.65 11.05
N ARG A 39 -4.81 7.76 10.31
CA ARG A 39 -4.06 7.77 9.04
C ARG A 39 -2.61 8.20 9.27
N TYR A 40 -1.70 7.54 8.57
CA TYR A 40 -0.27 7.77 8.64
C TYR A 40 0.33 7.81 7.23
N ILE A 41 1.37 8.62 7.06
CA ILE A 41 2.18 8.68 5.83
C ILE A 41 3.61 8.36 6.19
N TRP A 42 4.12 7.20 5.78
CA TRP A 42 5.49 6.77 6.07
C TRP A 42 6.28 6.50 4.79
N PRO A 43 7.62 6.61 4.83
CA PRO A 43 8.47 6.10 3.76
C PRO A 43 8.23 4.59 3.55
N TRP A 44 8.23 4.15 2.30
CA TRP A 44 8.05 2.74 1.94
C TRP A 44 9.01 1.81 2.70
N ASP A 45 10.28 2.22 2.82
CA ASP A 45 11.30 1.43 3.53
C ASP A 45 11.00 1.22 5.02
N GLN A 46 10.24 2.13 5.65
CA GLN A 46 9.82 1.96 7.05
C GLN A 46 8.51 1.17 7.15
N PHE A 47 7.59 1.41 6.22
CA PHE A 47 6.31 0.69 6.20
C PHE A 47 6.49 -0.80 5.93
N LYS A 48 7.34 -1.20 4.98
CA LYS A 48 7.54 -2.61 4.62
C LYS A 48 8.14 -3.46 5.75
N GLU A 49 8.78 -2.83 6.73
CA GLU A 49 9.30 -3.48 7.94
C GLU A 49 8.22 -3.75 9.00
N MET A 50 7.00 -3.21 8.82
CA MET A 50 5.89 -3.48 9.72
C MET A 50 5.35 -4.89 9.52
N GLU A 51 5.00 -5.54 10.63
CA GLU A 51 4.29 -6.80 10.59
C GLU A 51 2.95 -6.62 9.84
N LYS A 52 2.65 -7.53 8.89
CA LYS A 52 1.44 -7.49 8.02
C LYS A 52 1.42 -6.39 6.94
N ALA A 53 2.49 -5.60 6.75
CA ALA A 53 2.56 -4.58 5.69
C ALA A 53 2.30 -5.17 4.30
N THR A 54 3.02 -6.23 3.93
CA THR A 54 2.85 -6.92 2.65
C THR A 54 1.41 -7.43 2.47
N SER A 55 0.83 -8.01 3.51
CA SER A 55 -0.55 -8.49 3.48
C SER A 55 -1.56 -7.33 3.28
N ALA A 56 -1.31 -6.16 3.86
CA ALA A 56 -2.15 -4.98 3.67
C ALA A 56 -2.10 -4.47 2.22
N VAL A 57 -0.90 -4.37 1.63
CA VAL A 57 -0.71 -3.98 0.22
C VAL A 57 -1.46 -4.91 -0.72
N VAL A 58 -1.30 -6.23 -0.54
CA VAL A 58 -1.97 -7.24 -1.36
C VAL A 58 -3.49 -7.21 -1.18
N LYS A 59 -3.99 -7.03 0.05
CA LYS A 59 -5.43 -6.86 0.31
C LYS A 59 -6.01 -5.65 -0.40
N SER A 60 -5.27 -4.56 -0.45
CA SER A 60 -5.64 -3.34 -1.19
C SER A 60 -5.47 -3.48 -2.71
N LYS A 61 -5.06 -4.65 -3.20
CA LYS A 61 -4.86 -4.98 -4.62
C LYS A 61 -3.73 -4.19 -5.28
N TRP A 62 -2.78 -3.70 -4.48
CA TRP A 62 -1.54 -3.12 -4.97
C TRP A 62 -0.46 -4.20 -5.10
N SER A 63 0.50 -3.97 -5.99
CA SER A 63 1.67 -4.85 -6.14
C SER A 63 2.79 -4.38 -5.21
N CYS A 64 3.21 -5.24 -4.29
CA CYS A 64 4.35 -4.97 -3.42
C CYS A 64 5.67 -4.94 -4.21
N GLY A 65 5.77 -5.73 -5.29
CA GLY A 65 6.94 -5.76 -6.17
C GLY A 65 7.12 -4.43 -6.90
N ASP A 66 6.06 -3.96 -7.54
CA ASP A 66 6.06 -2.70 -8.30
C ASP A 66 6.37 -1.50 -7.37
N LEU A 67 5.85 -1.50 -6.14
CA LEU A 67 6.18 -0.46 -5.15
C LEU A 67 7.65 -0.50 -4.74
N GLN A 68 8.23 -1.70 -4.59
CA GLN A 68 9.64 -1.86 -4.27
C GLN A 68 10.54 -1.43 -5.44
N GLU A 69 10.21 -1.82 -6.67
CA GLU A 69 10.93 -1.43 -7.88
C GLU A 69 10.90 0.09 -8.08
N LEU A 70 9.75 0.72 -7.86
CA LEU A 70 9.59 2.16 -7.93
C LEU A 70 10.42 2.88 -6.84
N ALA A 71 10.40 2.36 -5.61
CA ALA A 71 11.19 2.91 -4.51
C ALA A 71 12.71 2.79 -4.73
N GLU A 72 13.17 1.71 -5.37
CA GLU A 72 14.56 1.54 -5.76
C GLU A 72 14.93 2.48 -6.91
N SER A 73 14.08 2.59 -7.92
CA SER A 73 14.30 3.48 -9.07
C SER A 73 14.37 4.95 -8.67
N LEU A 74 13.53 5.40 -7.73
CA LEU A 74 13.59 6.76 -7.17
C LEU A 74 14.88 7.00 -6.38
N ARG A 75 15.30 6.02 -5.58
CA ARG A 75 16.50 6.10 -4.74
C ARG A 75 17.79 6.15 -5.57
N ASP A 76 17.82 5.41 -6.66
CA ASP A 76 18.96 5.36 -7.58
C ASP A 76 18.92 6.51 -8.61
N GLU A 77 17.96 7.44 -8.51
CA GLU A 77 17.73 8.54 -9.46
C GLU A 77 17.58 8.05 -10.92
N LYS A 78 17.11 6.82 -11.10
CA LYS A 78 16.94 6.17 -12.41
C LYS A 78 15.69 6.65 -13.15
N ILE A 79 14.75 7.26 -12.43
CA ILE A 79 13.51 7.78 -12.98
C ILE A 79 13.25 9.20 -12.48
N GLU A 80 12.62 10.00 -13.33
CA GLU A 80 12.13 11.32 -12.94
C GLU A 80 10.87 11.20 -12.08
N ILE A 81 10.64 12.20 -11.22
CA ILE A 81 9.46 12.29 -10.33
C ILE A 81 8.17 12.20 -11.14
N SER A 82 8.09 12.88 -12.28
CA SER A 82 6.94 12.86 -13.20
C SER A 82 6.59 11.43 -13.67
N SER A 83 7.60 10.64 -14.04
CA SER A 83 7.44 9.25 -14.46
C SER A 83 7.05 8.34 -13.29
N ALA A 84 7.57 8.61 -12.09
CA ALA A 84 7.19 7.89 -10.89
C ALA A 84 5.73 8.15 -10.49
N GLU A 85 5.26 9.40 -10.62
CA GLU A 85 3.86 9.76 -10.39
C GLU A 85 2.91 9.10 -11.40
N GLU A 86 3.31 9.01 -12.66
CA GLU A 86 2.55 8.29 -13.69
C GLU A 86 2.47 6.79 -13.38
N SER A 87 3.58 6.19 -12.98
CA SER A 87 3.62 4.80 -12.52
C SER A 87 2.67 4.56 -11.35
N LEU A 88 2.68 5.44 -10.33
CA LEU A 88 1.74 5.37 -9.22
C LEU A 88 0.28 5.53 -9.67
N ASN A 89 0.00 6.41 -10.63
CA ASN A 89 -1.35 6.57 -11.18
C ASN A 89 -1.84 5.30 -11.87
N MET A 90 -0.97 4.63 -12.64
CA MET A 90 -1.30 3.34 -13.26
C MET A 90 -1.54 2.26 -12.20
N MET A 91 -0.72 2.22 -11.15
CA MET A 91 -0.91 1.28 -10.03
C MET A 91 -2.23 1.53 -9.28
N ARG A 92 -2.60 2.80 -9.04
CA ARG A 92 -3.90 3.18 -8.45
C ARG A 92 -5.06 2.69 -9.31
N LEU A 93 -4.98 2.92 -10.62
CA LEU A 93 -6.02 2.52 -11.58
C LEU A 93 -6.17 0.99 -11.62
N ASN A 94 -5.06 0.27 -11.63
CA ASN A 94 -5.05 -1.20 -11.60
C ASN A 94 -5.65 -1.73 -10.29
N ALA A 95 -5.24 -1.20 -9.15
CA ALA A 95 -5.79 -1.58 -7.85
C ALA A 95 -7.29 -1.28 -7.74
N ARG A 96 -7.76 -0.15 -8.29
CA ARG A 96 -9.18 0.17 -8.37
C ARG A 96 -9.93 -0.81 -9.26
N THR A 97 -9.44 -1.06 -10.47
CA THR A 97 -10.04 -2.00 -11.42
C THR A 97 -10.11 -3.42 -10.84
N ALA A 98 -9.08 -3.86 -10.13
CA ALA A 98 -9.05 -5.16 -9.45
C ALA A 98 -10.08 -5.26 -8.32
N ARG A 99 -10.28 -4.17 -7.54
CA ARG A 99 -11.33 -4.10 -6.52
C ARG A 99 -12.71 -4.13 -7.14
N ASP A 100 -12.94 -3.36 -8.20
CA ASP A 100 -14.24 -3.29 -8.89
C ASP A 100 -14.60 -4.64 -9.52
N ARG A 101 -13.64 -5.34 -10.13
CA ARG A 101 -13.85 -6.71 -10.65
C ARG A 101 -14.23 -7.71 -9.56
N ALA A 102 -13.58 -7.64 -8.40
CA ALA A 102 -13.93 -8.50 -7.27
C ALA A 102 -15.36 -8.25 -6.78
N SER A 103 -15.79 -6.98 -6.73
CA SER A 103 -17.16 -6.59 -6.38
C SER A 103 -18.20 -7.10 -7.39
N VAL A 104 -17.91 -7.00 -8.69
CA VAL A 104 -18.80 -7.50 -9.76
C VAL A 104 -18.94 -9.02 -9.72
N GLN A 105 -17.86 -9.73 -9.37
CA GLN A 105 -17.88 -11.20 -9.29
C GLN A 105 -18.71 -11.69 -8.08
N LEU A 106 -18.69 -10.97 -6.96
CA LEU A 106 -19.58 -11.21 -5.82
C LEU A 106 -21.07 -10.93 -6.14
N GLY A 107 -21.35 -9.98 -7.03
CA GLY A 107 -22.71 -9.67 -7.47
C GLY A 107 -23.27 -10.61 -8.56
N ARG A 108 -22.44 -11.53 -9.08
CA ARG A 108 -22.80 -12.49 -10.14
C ARG A 108 -22.84 -13.93 -9.65
N ASP A 109 -23.00 -14.15 -8.35
CA ASP A 109 -23.32 -15.48 -7.84
C ASP A 109 -24.79 -15.82 -8.21
N PRO A 110 -25.07 -16.74 -9.15
CA PRO A 110 -26.42 -17.00 -9.64
C PRO A 110 -27.24 -17.88 -8.67
N HIS A 111 -26.66 -18.29 -7.53
CA HIS A 111 -27.25 -19.28 -6.62
C HIS A 111 -27.94 -18.68 -5.39
N ALA A 112 -28.06 -17.35 -5.29
CA ALA A 112 -28.73 -16.69 -4.16
C ALA A 112 -30.24 -16.50 -4.39
N TRP A 113 -30.97 -17.56 -4.75
CA TRP A 113 -32.43 -17.63 -4.61
C TRP A 113 -32.82 -19.07 -4.27
N TYR A 114 -33.12 -19.32 -3.00
CA TYR A 114 -33.98 -20.42 -2.54
C TYR A 114 -35.27 -19.80 -2.00
#